data_AF-I4W849-F1
#
_entry.id   AF-I4W849-F1
#
_cell.length_a   1.000
_cell.length_b   1.000
_cell.length_c   1.000
_cell.angle_alpha   90.00
_cell.angle_beta   90.00
_cell.angle_gamma   90.00
#
_symmetry.space_group_name_H-M   'P 1'
#
loop_
_entity.id
_entity.type
_entity.pdbx_description
1 polymer ?
#
loop_
_entity_poly.entity_id
_entity_poly.type
_entity_poly.pdbx_seq_one_letter_code
_entity_poly.pdbx_strand_id
1 'polypeptide(L)'
;ALAAEASPLAPATLDDTTSLSWRLHPSVRLLGSTHPVLTIWRYATAPEGERLQLDGRGEQVVLWRDGGEVAMTVLDAASFACIAALIDTRDLEAAYAAARAIDGAFDLAVCLRSLLKHQLIAAG
;
A
#
# COMPACT_ATOMS: atom_id res chain seq x y z
N ALA A 1 14.56 -11.59 12.93
CA ALA A 1 13.45 -12.54 12.81
C ALA A 1 13.04 -12.59 11.35
N LEU A 2 13.07 -13.76 10.70
CA LEU A 2 12.54 -13.90 9.34
C LEU A 2 11.02 -13.69 9.40
N ALA A 3 10.50 -12.89 8.47
CA ALA A 3 9.07 -12.64 8.33
C ALA A 3 8.34 -13.96 8.04
N ALA A 4 7.30 -14.26 8.82
CA ALA A 4 6.47 -15.43 8.61
C ALA A 4 5.74 -15.34 7.26
N GLU A 5 5.80 -16.42 6.48
CA GLU A 5 5.02 -16.63 5.27
C GLU A 5 3.53 -16.66 5.64
N ALA A 6 2.80 -15.57 5.37
CA ALA A 6 1.35 -15.54 5.49
C ALA A 6 0.76 -15.87 4.12
N SER A 7 -0.07 -16.92 4.03
CA SER A 7 -0.67 -17.33 2.76
C SER A 7 -1.69 -16.29 2.27
N PRO A 8 -1.67 -15.91 0.97
CA PRO A 8 -2.62 -14.96 0.42
C PRO A 8 -4.04 -15.55 0.38
N LEU A 9 -5.03 -14.69 0.58
CA LEU A 9 -6.45 -15.06 0.46
C LEU A 9 -6.81 -15.41 -0.99
N ALA A 10 -7.42 -16.57 -1.20
CA ALA A 10 -7.98 -16.95 -2.51
C ALA A 10 -9.23 -16.08 -2.82
N PRO A 11 -9.47 -15.72 -4.10
CA PRO A 11 -10.54 -14.80 -4.50
C PRO A 11 -11.95 -15.45 -4.53
N ALA A 12 -12.43 -16.00 -3.41
CA ALA A 12 -13.77 -16.57 -3.31
C ALA A 12 -14.56 -16.01 -2.11
N THR A 13 -15.72 -15.43 -2.43
CA THR A 13 -16.86 -15.00 -1.60
C THR A 13 -16.57 -13.95 -0.52
N LEU A 14 -16.77 -12.68 -0.89
CA LEU A 14 -16.79 -11.50 0.00
C LEU A 14 -18.04 -11.42 0.90
N ASP A 15 -18.94 -12.40 0.85
CA ASP A 15 -20.26 -12.29 1.49
C ASP A 15 -20.25 -12.52 3.02
N ASP A 16 -19.11 -12.92 3.60
CA ASP A 16 -18.95 -13.23 5.03
C ASP A 16 -17.85 -12.38 5.72
N THR A 17 -17.50 -11.22 5.13
CA THR A 17 -16.27 -10.48 5.47
C THR A 17 -16.31 -9.69 6.78
N THR A 18 -17.44 -9.64 7.49
CA THR A 18 -17.54 -8.95 8.79
C THR A 18 -16.77 -9.63 9.91
N SER A 19 -16.37 -10.89 9.75
CA SER A 19 -15.50 -11.62 10.69
C SER A 19 -14.12 -11.98 10.14
N LEU A 20 -13.81 -11.58 8.90
CA LEU A 20 -12.49 -11.84 8.32
C LEU A 20 -11.50 -10.86 8.95
N SER A 21 -10.49 -11.36 9.66
CA SER A 21 -9.46 -10.47 10.20
C SER A 21 -8.61 -9.95 9.04
N TRP A 22 -8.86 -8.72 8.62
CA TRP A 22 -8.15 -8.07 7.53
C TRP A 22 -6.72 -7.81 7.96
N ARG A 23 -5.78 -8.60 7.43
CA ARG A 23 -4.35 -8.38 7.64
C ARG A 23 -3.68 -8.13 6.32
N LEU A 24 -2.84 -7.10 6.27
CA LEU A 24 -1.93 -6.95 5.14
C LEU A 24 -0.75 -7.91 5.31
N HIS A 25 -0.18 -8.32 4.18
CA HIS A 25 0.99 -9.17 4.17
C HIS A 25 2.15 -8.50 4.95
N PRO A 26 2.92 -9.23 5.79
CA PRO A 26 3.96 -8.65 6.64
C PRO A 26 5.10 -7.95 5.90
N SER A 27 5.18 -8.05 4.57
CA SER A 27 6.14 -7.30 3.75
C SER A 27 5.68 -5.88 3.40
N VAL A 28 4.40 -5.57 3.55
CA VAL A 28 3.85 -4.24 3.24
C VAL A 28 4.41 -3.22 4.23
N ARG A 29 5.07 -2.19 3.71
CA ARG A 29 5.60 -1.06 4.48
C ARG A 29 5.18 0.25 3.82
N LEU A 30 4.95 1.25 4.65
CA LEU A 30 4.66 2.61 4.22
C LEU A 30 5.83 3.53 4.56
N LEU A 31 6.14 4.44 3.64
CA LEU A 31 7.16 5.47 3.79
C LEU A 31 6.56 6.81 3.34
N GLY A 32 6.34 7.71 4.29
CA GLY A 32 6.04 9.12 3.99
C GLY A 32 7.32 9.94 3.98
N SER A 33 7.50 10.78 2.97
CA SER A 33 8.66 11.67 2.83
C SER A 33 8.21 13.05 2.37
N THR A 34 8.84 14.10 2.89
CA THR A 34 8.68 15.47 2.39
C THR A 34 9.43 15.74 1.08
N HIS A 35 10.21 14.76 0.62
CA HIS A 35 10.97 14.79 -0.63
C HIS A 35 10.50 13.67 -1.58
N PRO A 36 10.72 13.81 -2.90
CA PRO A 36 10.34 12.82 -3.91
C PRO A 36 11.29 11.60 -3.91
N VAL A 37 11.21 10.82 -2.82
CA VAL A 37 12.18 9.79 -2.45
C VAL A 37 12.24 8.61 -3.43
N LEU A 38 11.10 8.12 -3.91
CA LEU A 38 11.04 7.02 -4.88
C LEU A 38 11.50 7.50 -6.25
N THR A 39 11.15 8.73 -6.63
CA THR A 39 11.66 9.36 -7.85
C THR A 39 13.19 9.48 -7.82
N ILE A 40 13.77 9.98 -6.72
CA ILE A 40 15.22 10.05 -6.53
C ILE A 40 15.86 8.65 -6.56
N TRP A 41 15.27 7.68 -5.86
CA TRP A 41 15.79 6.31 -5.80
C TRP A 41 15.81 5.63 -7.17
N ARG A 42 14.74 5.78 -7.98
CA ARG A 42 14.67 5.22 -9.34
C ARG A 42 15.75 5.81 -10.23
N TYR A 43 15.91 7.13 -10.21
CA TYR A 43 16.96 7.80 -10.97
C TYR A 43 18.37 7.35 -10.55
N ALA A 44 18.62 7.17 -9.25
CA ALA A 44 19.92 6.76 -8.75
C ALA A 44 20.27 5.29 -9.08
N THR A 45 19.27 4.42 -9.19
CA THR A 45 19.46 2.98 -9.44
C THR A 45 19.43 2.62 -10.93
N ALA A 46 18.72 3.39 -11.75
CA ALA A 46 18.65 3.21 -13.20
C ALA A 46 18.58 4.59 -13.89
N PRO A 47 19.70 5.32 -14.00
CA PRO A 47 19.70 6.63 -14.62
C PRO A 47 19.43 6.51 -16.12
N GLU A 48 18.28 7.00 -16.55
CA GLU A 48 17.99 7.28 -17.96
C GLU A 48 18.60 8.64 -18.28
N GLY A 49 19.41 8.75 -19.34
CA GLY A 49 20.42 9.81 -19.55
C GLY A 49 19.97 11.29 -19.56
N GLU A 50 18.70 11.58 -19.25
CA GLU A 50 18.20 12.92 -18.99
C GLU A 50 18.45 13.35 -17.53
N ARG A 51 18.56 14.66 -17.30
CA ARG A 51 18.72 15.20 -15.93
C ARG A 51 17.40 15.08 -15.17
N LEU A 52 17.45 14.52 -13.96
CA LEU A 52 16.31 14.48 -13.04
C LEU A 52 15.79 15.90 -12.74
N GLN A 53 14.50 16.12 -12.99
CA GLN A 53 13.77 17.31 -12.57
C GLN A 53 12.87 16.95 -11.39
N LEU A 54 13.00 17.69 -10.29
CA LEU A 54 12.19 17.49 -9.09
C LEU A 54 11.22 18.65 -8.94
N ASP A 55 9.94 18.34 -8.72
CA ASP A 55 8.89 19.34 -8.47
C ASP A 55 8.83 19.79 -7.00
N GLY A 56 9.69 19.20 -6.15
CA GLY A 56 9.79 19.49 -4.71
C GLY A 56 8.66 18.91 -3.87
N ARG A 57 7.76 18.09 -4.44
CA ARG A 57 6.65 17.50 -3.70
C ARG A 57 7.12 16.26 -2.94
N GLY A 58 6.59 16.11 -1.73
CA GLY A 58 6.76 14.89 -0.96
C GLY A 58 6.07 13.70 -1.59
N GLU A 59 6.59 12.51 -1.33
CA GLU A 59 6.01 11.26 -1.81
C GLU A 59 5.58 10.37 -0.64
N GLN A 60 4.48 9.69 -0.88
CA GLN A 60 3.96 8.63 -0.02
C GLN A 60 4.12 7.33 -0.76
N VAL A 61 4.91 6.41 -0.21
CA VAL A 61 5.34 5.21 -0.90
C VAL A 61 4.87 3.99 -0.14
N VAL A 62 4.32 3.02 -0.88
CA VAL A 62 4.14 1.65 -0.38
C VAL A 62 5.21 0.75 -0.98
N LEU A 63 5.78 -0.09 -0.12
CA LEU A 63 6.79 -1.08 -0.46
C LEU A 63 6.25 -2.45 -0.09
N TRP A 64 6.53 -3.45 -0.92
CA TRP A 64 6.20 -4.83 -0.63
C TRP A 64 7.20 -5.78 -1.27
N ARG A 65 7.05 -7.07 -0.98
CA ARG A 65 7.81 -8.14 -1.64
C ARG A 65 6.97 -8.77 -2.74
N ASP A 66 7.51 -8.83 -3.95
CA ASP A 66 6.92 -9.51 -5.10
C ASP A 66 7.93 -10.51 -5.64
N GLY A 67 7.67 -11.81 -5.46
CA GLY A 67 8.57 -12.87 -5.95
C GLY A 67 10.02 -12.80 -5.43
N GLY A 68 10.26 -12.21 -4.25
CA GLY A 68 11.59 -12.00 -3.67
C GLY A 68 12.18 -10.61 -3.92
N GLU A 69 11.69 -9.90 -4.93
CA GLU A 69 12.08 -8.53 -5.23
C GLU A 69 11.33 -7.51 -4.38
N VAL A 70 11.92 -6.31 -4.21
CA VAL A 70 11.25 -5.19 -3.55
C VAL A 70 10.50 -4.39 -4.61
N ALA A 71 9.18 -4.43 -4.56
CA ALA A 71 8.31 -3.62 -5.39
C ALA A 71 7.87 -2.36 -4.63
N MET A 72 7.73 -1.26 -5.37
CA MET A 72 7.44 0.07 -4.80
C MET A 72 6.55 0.90 -5.72
N THR A 73 5.58 1.60 -5.16
CA THR A 73 4.81 2.61 -5.88
C THR A 73 4.49 3.82 -5.02
N VAL A 74 4.30 4.98 -5.65
CA VAL A 74 3.71 6.16 -5.02
C VAL A 74 2.21 5.91 -4.84
N LEU A 75 1.68 6.38 -3.71
CA LEU A 75 0.27 6.43 -3.36
C LEU A 75 -0.19 7.88 -3.28
N ASP A 76 -1.47 8.10 -3.57
CA ASP A 76 -2.14 9.32 -3.14
C ASP A 76 -2.38 9.33 -1.61
N ALA A 77 -2.70 10.52 -1.10
CA ALA A 77 -2.92 10.77 0.32
C ALA A 77 -4.01 9.90 0.97
N ALA A 78 -5.12 9.68 0.26
CA ALA A 78 -6.23 8.90 0.78
C ALA A 78 -5.90 7.40 0.81
N SER A 79 -5.30 6.88 -0.25
CA SER A 79 -4.82 5.49 -0.30
C SER A 79 -3.78 5.19 0.78
N PHE A 80 -2.82 6.10 0.99
CA PHE A 80 -1.82 5.95 2.05
C PHE A 80 -2.46 5.91 3.43
N ALA A 81 -3.39 6.82 3.73
CA ALA A 81 -4.10 6.84 5.00
C ALA A 81 -4.94 5.58 5.22
N CYS A 82 -5.62 5.10 4.17
CA CYS A 82 -6.37 3.83 4.20
C CYS A 82 -5.46 2.67 4.61
N ILE A 83 -4.33 2.50 3.92
CA ILE A 83 -3.41 1.38 4.14
C ILE A 83 -2.74 1.51 5.52
N ALA A 84 -2.39 2.72 5.96
CA ALA A 84 -1.82 2.96 7.28
C ALA A 84 -2.80 2.54 8.39
N ALA A 85 -4.07 2.95 8.27
CA ALA A 85 -5.11 2.57 9.21
C ALA A 85 -5.41 1.07 9.21
N LEU A 86 -5.37 0.40 8.04
CA LEU A 86 -5.49 -1.06 7.96
C LEU A 86 -4.35 -1.79 8.69
N ILE A 87 -3.12 -1.29 8.57
CA ILE A 87 -1.95 -1.86 9.25
C ILE A 87 -2.10 -1.72 10.77
N ASP A 88 -2.55 -0.57 11.25
CA ASP A 88 -2.63 -0.24 12.67
C ASP A 88 -3.84 -0.90 13.37
N THR A 89 -5.02 -0.74 12.78
CA THR A 89 -6.29 -1.12 13.42
C THR A 89 -6.80 -2.49 13.01
N ARG A 90 -6.42 -2.97 11.82
CA ARG A 90 -7.01 -4.16 11.17
C ARG A 90 -8.53 -4.05 10.99
N ASP A 91 -9.04 -2.83 10.91
CA ASP A 91 -10.45 -2.51 10.74
C ASP A 91 -10.67 -1.75 9.43
N LEU A 92 -11.53 -2.31 8.58
CA LEU A 92 -11.84 -1.78 7.27
C LEU A 92 -12.69 -0.49 7.35
N GLU A 93 -13.56 -0.38 8.36
CA GLU A 93 -14.40 0.80 8.55
C GLU A 93 -13.55 1.99 8.99
N ALA A 94 -12.66 1.78 9.97
CA ALA A 94 -11.70 2.80 10.41
C ALA A 94 -10.79 3.26 9.27
N ALA A 95 -10.30 2.33 8.45
CA ALA A 95 -9.47 2.65 7.29
C ALA A 95 -10.22 3.44 6.22
N TYR A 96 -11.46 3.07 5.92
CA TYR A 96 -12.29 3.82 4.99
C TYR A 96 -12.57 5.24 5.49
N ALA A 97 -12.90 5.39 6.77
CA ALA A 97 -13.12 6.69 7.39
C ALA A 97 -11.88 7.59 7.30
N ALA A 98 -10.69 7.04 7.57
CA ALA A 98 -9.43 7.77 7.47
C ALA A 98 -9.16 8.30 6.05
N ALA A 99 -9.39 7.47 5.03
CA ALA A 99 -9.23 7.87 3.62
C ALA A 99 -10.27 8.91 3.19
N ARG A 100 -11.53 8.72 3.58
CA ARG A 100 -12.65 9.62 3.26
C ARG A 100 -12.54 10.99 3.90
N ALA A 101 -11.86 11.10 5.03
CA ALA A 101 -11.55 12.39 5.65
C ALA A 101 -10.58 13.23 4.80
N ILE A 102 -9.79 12.59 3.93
CA ILE A 102 -8.86 13.26 3.01
C ILE A 102 -9.51 13.47 1.64
N ASP A 103 -10.15 12.43 1.12
CA ASP A 103 -10.83 12.47 -0.18
C ASP A 103 -12.27 11.93 -0.07
N GLY A 104 -13.25 12.84 -0.17
CA GLY A 104 -14.67 12.52 -0.17
C GLY A 104 -15.17 11.78 -1.42
N ALA A 105 -14.31 11.44 -2.37
CA ALA A 105 -14.62 10.55 -3.49
C ALA A 105 -13.88 9.21 -3.41
N PHE A 106 -13.13 8.95 -2.34
CA PHE A 106 -12.32 7.74 -2.20
C PHE A 106 -13.16 6.45 -2.37
N ASP A 107 -12.69 5.56 -3.24
CA ASP A 107 -13.27 4.25 -3.52
C ASP A 107 -12.42 3.15 -2.86
N LEU A 108 -12.93 2.64 -1.74
CA LEU A 108 -12.29 1.57 -0.98
C LEU A 108 -12.12 0.29 -1.80
N ALA A 109 -13.08 -0.03 -2.66
CA ALA A 109 -13.05 -1.25 -3.45
C ALA A 109 -11.93 -1.20 -4.51
N VAL A 110 -11.65 -0.02 -5.08
CA VAL A 110 -10.47 0.17 -5.96
C VAL A 110 -9.17 -0.09 -5.18
N CYS A 111 -9.05 0.47 -3.98
CA CYS A 111 -7.88 0.27 -3.13
C CYS A 111 -7.67 -1.21 -2.78
N LEU A 112 -8.74 -1.90 -2.32
CA LEU A 112 -8.68 -3.32 -1.98
C LEU A 112 -8.38 -4.21 -3.18
N ARG A 113 -8.94 -3.92 -4.36
CA ARG A 113 -8.63 -4.66 -5.60
C ARG A 113 -7.14 -4.56 -5.95
N SER A 114 -6.53 -3.40 -5.77
CA SER A 114 -5.09 -3.23 -6.00
C SER A 114 -4.26 -4.07 -5.02
N LEU A 115 -4.62 -4.08 -3.73
CA LEU A 115 -3.96 -4.93 -2.73
C LEU A 115 -4.10 -6.42 -3.04
N LEU A 116 -5.30 -6.87 -3.44
CA LEU A 116 -5.56 -8.25 -3.85
C LEU A 116 -4.76 -8.65 -5.10
N LYS A 117 -4.70 -7.77 -6.11
CA LYS A 117 -3.94 -8.02 -7.34
C LYS A 117 -2.46 -8.30 -7.06
N HIS A 118 -1.89 -7.63 -6.06
CA HIS A 118 -0.51 -7.81 -5.62
C HIS A 118 -0.36 -8.87 -4.50
N GLN A 119 -1.43 -9.60 -4.17
CA GLN A 119 -1.46 -10.62 -3.11
C GLN A 119 -1.02 -10.09 -1.74
N LEU A 120 -1.38 -8.84 -1.45
CA LEU A 120 -0.99 -8.12 -0.23
C LEU A 120 -2.00 -8.26 0.91
N ILE A 121 -3.06 -9.03 0.73
CA ILE A 121 -4.04 -9.34 1.76
C ILE A 121 -3.87 -10.79 2.21
N ALA A 122 -3.69 -10.99 3.51
CA ALA A 122 -3.54 -12.29 4.14
C ALA A 122 -4.79 -12.62 4.98
N ALA A 123 -5.17 -13.90 5.01
CA ALA A 123 -6.12 -14.40 6.00
C ALA A 123 -5.41 -14.40 7.37
N GLY A 124 -6.05 -13.80 8.38
CA GLY A 124 -5.48 -13.75 9.73
C GLY A 124 -5.95 -14.83 10.67
#